data_AF-A0A948KK95-F1
#
_entry.id   AF-A0A948KK95-F1
#
_cell.length_a   1.000
_cell.length_b   1.000
_cell.length_c   1.000
_cell.angle_alpha   90.00
_cell.angle_beta   90.00
_cell.angle_gamma   90.00
#
_symmetry.space_group_name_H-M   'P 1'
#
loop_
_entity.id
_entity.type
_entity.pdbx_description
1 polymer ?
#
loop_
_entity_poly.entity_id
_entity_poly.type
_entity_poly.pdbx_seq_one_letter_code
_entity_poly.pdbx_strand_id
1 'polypeptide(L)' 'MSLQIDLREIINEGIQTNFGTKLLWLCLKADDCNIEKIRLGFPNAVQMVEVWRKEGKILDLPYD' A
#
# COMPACT_ATOMS: atom_id res chain seq x y z
N MET A 1 -13.18 5.06 -1.97
CA MET A 1 -11.98 5.31 -1.15
C MET A 1 -10.78 5.08 -2.08
N SER A 2 -9.66 5.79 -1.93
CA SER A 2 -8.47 5.66 -2.83
C SER A 2 -7.27 5.18 -2.03
N LEU A 3 -6.44 4.28 -2.59
CA LEU A 3 -5.17 3.83 -1.98
C LEU A 3 -4.27 5.00 -1.57
N GLN A 4 -4.38 6.13 -2.27
CA GLN A 4 -3.69 7.37 -1.94
C GLN A 4 -4.09 7.90 -0.55
N ILE A 5 -5.38 7.86 -0.23
CA ILE A 5 -5.92 8.33 1.05
C ILE A 5 -5.44 7.39 2.15
N ASP A 6 -5.53 6.08 1.93
CA ASP A 6 -5.13 5.09 2.92
C ASP A 6 -3.63 5.14 3.22
N LEU A 7 -2.77 5.34 2.20
CA LEU A 7 -1.33 5.51 2.43
C LEU A 7 -1.01 6.81 3.19
N ARG A 8 -1.72 7.92 2.92
CA ARG A 8 -1.56 9.17 3.68
C ARG A 8 -1.92 8.99 5.15
N GLU A 9 -3.00 8.27 5.43
CA GLU A 9 -3.40 7.96 6.81
C GLU A 9 -2.33 7.13 7.53
N ILE A 10 -1.73 6.14 6.85
CA ILE A 10 -0.61 5.36 7.41
C ILE A 10 0.58 6.25 7.75
N ILE A 11 0.96 7.16 6.85
CA ILE A 11 2.09 8.08 7.05
C ILE A 11 1.82 9.04 8.22
N ASN A 12 0.58 9.50 8.37
CA ASN A 12 0.17 10.39 9.46
C ASN A 12 -0.10 9.66 10.78
N GLU A 13 0.31 8.39 10.91
CA GLU A 13 0.09 7.53 12.07
C GLU A 13 -1.38 7.37 12.49
N GLY A 14 -2.30 7.51 11.54
CA GLY A 14 -3.72 7.30 11.75
C GLY A 14 -4.01 5.83 12.07
N ILE A 15 -4.81 5.58 13.12
CA ILE A 15 -5.29 4.22 13.44
C ILE A 15 -6.50 3.92 12.55
N GLN A 16 -6.23 3.59 11.28
CA GLN A 16 -7.26 3.14 10.34
C GLN A 16 -7.38 1.62 10.33
N THR A 17 -8.61 1.12 10.34
CA THR A 17 -8.93 -0.32 10.36
C THR A 17 -9.56 -0.80 9.05
N ASN A 18 -9.69 0.06 8.05
CA ASN A 18 -10.24 -0.30 6.76
C ASN A 18 -9.33 -1.30 6.00
N PHE A 19 -9.91 -2.02 5.04
CA PHE A 19 -9.23 -3.07 4.29
C PHE A 19 -7.99 -2.55 3.55
N GLY A 20 -8.09 -1.44 2.82
CA GLY A 20 -6.97 -0.88 2.06
C GLY A 20 -5.79 -0.48 2.93
N THR A 21 -6.05 0.13 4.08
CA THR A 21 -5.00 0.46 5.06
C THR A 21 -4.33 -0.82 5.57
N LYS A 22 -5.09 -1.88 5.90
CA LYS A 22 -4.51 -3.16 6.32
C LYS A 22 -3.71 -3.85 5.22
N LEU A 23 -4.18 -3.77 3.97
CA LEU A 23 -3.48 -4.29 2.80
C LEU A 23 -2.15 -3.56 2.56
N LEU A 24 -2.14 -2.23 2.64
CA LEU A 24 -0.92 -1.43 2.51
C LEU A 24 0.06 -1.70 3.65
N TRP A 25 -0.43 -1.87 4.89
CA TRP A 25 0.40 -2.34 6.01
C TRP A 25 1.02 -3.72 5.75
N LEU A 26 0.26 -4.64 5.18
CA LEU A 26 0.77 -5.96 4.81
C LEU A 26 1.87 -5.84 3.76
N CYS A 27 1.66 -5.03 2.72
CA CYS A 27 2.69 -4.74 1.69
C CYS A 27 3.95 -4.11 2.31
N LEU A 28 3.79 -3.20 3.29
CA LEU A 28 4.90 -2.55 4.00
C LEU A 28 5.66 -3.49 4.94
N LYS A 29 5.09 -4.64 5.32
CA LYS A 29 5.72 -5.62 6.23
C LYS A 29 6.16 -6.90 5.53
N ALA A 30 5.68 -7.15 4.32
CA ALA A 30 6.02 -8.32 3.54
C ALA A 30 7.51 -8.32 3.16
N ASP A 31 8.11 -9.50 3.19
CA ASP A 31 9.40 -9.79 2.54
C ASP A 31 9.24 -9.93 1.02
N ASP A 32 10.36 -10.03 0.31
CA ASP A 32 10.39 -10.12 -1.15
C ASP A 32 9.64 -11.34 -1.72
N CYS A 33 9.52 -12.44 -0.95
CA CYS A 33 8.79 -13.62 -1.40
C CYS A 33 7.26 -13.42 -1.27
N ASN A 34 6.83 -12.80 -0.17
CA ASN A 34 5.43 -12.56 0.12
C ASN A 34 4.88 -11.37 -0.65
N ILE A 35 5.68 -10.34 -0.95
CA ILE A 35 5.23 -9.19 -1.74
C ILE A 35 4.85 -9.60 -3.16
N GLU A 36 5.57 -10.56 -3.76
CA GLU A 36 5.24 -11.08 -5.09
C GLU A 36 3.92 -11.86 -5.10
N LYS A 37 3.60 -12.58 -4.02
CA LYS A 37 2.28 -13.22 -3.87
C LYS A 37 1.17 -12.19 -3.74
N ILE A 38 1.41 -11.10 -3.01
CA ILE A 38 0.44 -10.02 -2.86
C ILE A 38 0.25 -9.31 -4.21
N ARG A 39 1.31 -9.10 -4.99
CA ARG A 39 1.26 -8.46 -6.31
C ARG A 39 0.30 -9.18 -7.28
N LEU A 40 0.16 -10.50 -7.18
CA LEU A 40 -0.77 -11.27 -8.01
C LEU A 40 -2.24 -10.90 -7.77
N GLY A 41 -2.60 -10.50 -6.54
CA GLY A 41 -3.96 -10.11 -6.18
C GLY A 41 -4.18 -8.61 -6.09
N PHE A 42 -3.15 -7.85 -5.73
CA PHE A 42 -3.22 -6.42 -5.45
C PHE A 42 -2.02 -5.66 -6.06
N PRO A 43 -1.89 -5.63 -7.40
CA PRO A 43 -0.73 -5.03 -8.07
C PRO A 43 -0.60 -3.53 -7.83
N ASN A 44 -1.70 -2.76 -7.80
CA ASN A 44 -1.66 -1.32 -7.54
C ASN A 44 -1.25 -1.01 -6.10
N ALA A 45 -1.70 -1.80 -5.12
CA ALA A 45 -1.29 -1.65 -3.73
C ALA A 45 0.22 -1.88 -3.55
N VAL A 46 0.77 -2.90 -4.20
CA VAL A 46 2.21 -3.17 -4.19
C VAL A 46 2.98 -2.04 -4.87
N GLN A 47 2.55 -1.63 -6.07
CA GLN A 47 3.21 -0.53 -6.81
C GLN A 47 3.23 0.77 -6.00
N MET A 48 2.13 1.10 -5.33
CA MET A 48 2.03 2.26 -4.45
C MET A 48 3.12 2.24 -3.36
N VAL A 49 3.26 1.11 -2.68
CA VAL A 49 4.24 0.95 -1.59
C VAL A 49 5.68 0.96 -2.10
N GLU A 50 5.95 0.34 -3.25
CA GLU A 50 7.27 0.34 -3.86
C GLU A 50 7.74 1.74 -4.28
N VAL A 51 6.86 2.49 -4.95
CA VAL A 51 7.16 3.86 -5.37
C VAL A 51 7.32 4.77 -4.17
N TRP A 52 6.48 4.60 -3.14
CA TRP A 52 6.63 5.35 -1.90
C TRP A 52 7.94 5.02 -1.18
N ARG A 53 8.34 3.75 -1.07
CA ARG A 53 9.61 3.36 -0.45
C ARG A 53 10.83 3.89 -1.21
N LYS A 54 10.78 3.88 -2.55
CA LYS A 54 11.91 4.25 -3.40
C LYS A 54 12.04 5.76 -3.58
N GLU A 55 10.93 6.46 -3.76
CA GLU A 55 10.90 7.86 -4.18
C GLU A 55 10.21 8.80 -3.18
N GLY A 56 9.55 8.27 -2.14
CA GLY A 56 8.73 9.07 -1.21
C GLY A 56 7.45 9.62 -1.82
N LYS A 57 7.10 9.21 -3.06
CA LYS A 57 5.93 9.70 -3.78
C LYS A 57 4.70 8.86 -3.48
N ILE A 58 3.55 9.52 -3.37
CA ILE A 58 2.24 8.89 -3.25
C ILE A 58 1.55 9.01 -4.60
N LEU A 59 1.33 7.88 -5.26
CA LEU A 59 0.62 7.82 -6.54
C LEU A 59 -0.89 7.98 -6.35
N ASP A 60 -1.59 8.29 -7.43
CA ASP A 60 -3.05 8.21 -7.49
C ASP A 60 -3.42 7.00 -8.34
N LEU A 61 -3.49 5.84 -7.69
CA LEU A 61 -3.83 4.56 -8.31
C LEU A 61 -5.22 4.12 -7.85
N PRO A 62 -6.01 3.48 -8.74
CA PRO A 62 -7.26 2.86 -8.34
C PRO A 62 -7.03 1.70 -7.38
N TYR A 63 -8.08 1.30 -6.66
CA TYR A 63 -8.07 0.03 -5.93
C TYR A 63 -8.03 -1.14 -6.91
N ASP A 64 -7.32 -2.20 -6.52
CA ASP A 64 -7.35 -3.51 -7.16
C ASP A 64 -8.65 -4.28 -6.86
#